data_AF-A0A620LIT1-F1
#
_entry.id   AF-A0A620LIT1-F1
#
_cell.length_a   1.000
_cell.length_b   1.000
_cell.length_c   1.000
_cell.angle_alpha   90.00
_cell.angle_beta   90.00
_cell.angle_gamma   90.00
#
_symmetry.space_group_name_H-M   'P 1'
#
loop_
_entity.id
_entity.type
_entity.pdbx_description
1 polymer ?
#
loop_
_entity_poly.entity_id
_entity_poly.type
_entity_poly.pdbx_seq_one_letter_code
_entity_poly.pdbx_strand_id
1 'polypeptide(L)' 'MTREQLLQLQQAYFDAELAVLQGKSITLNGQTMTMESLGDIRRGRKEIEDRLRLMDCDRQIHSLARFT' A
#
# COMPACT_ATOMS: atom_id res chain seq x y z
N MET A 1 -5.59 4.27 11.24
CA MET A 1 -5.70 4.22 9.77
C MET A 1 -6.95 3.47 9.40
N THR A 2 -7.88 4.11 8.70
CA THR A 2 -9.04 3.43 8.13
C THR A 2 -8.67 2.74 6.82
N ARG A 3 -9.44 1.73 6.40
CA ARG A 3 -9.22 1.00 5.14
C ARG A 3 -9.16 1.95 3.93
N GLU A 4 -10.00 2.97 3.93
CA GLU A 4 -10.05 3.99 2.87
C GLU A 4 -8.75 4.81 2.80
N GLN A 5 -8.17 5.16 3.95
CA GLN A 5 -6.89 5.86 3.99
C GLN A 5 -5.74 4.99 3.45
N LEU A 6 -5.76 3.68 3.73
CA LEU A 6 -4.77 2.74 3.16
C LEU A 6 -4.89 2.64 1.65
N LEU A 7 -6.10 2.59 1.10
CA LEU A 7 -6.34 2.57 -0.35
C LEU A 7 -5.89 3.87 -1.03
N GLN A 8 -6.16 5.02 -0.42
CA GLN A 8 -5.67 6.32 -0.92
C GLN A 8 -4.14 6.38 -0.92
N LEU A 9 -3.50 5.91 0.15
CA LEU A 9 -2.04 5.82 0.20
C LEU A 9 -1.48 4.86 -0.85
N GLN A 10 -2.09 3.69 -1.03
CA GLN A 10 -1.69 2.74 -2.07
C GLN A 10 -1.74 3.38 -3.47
N GLN A 11 -2.80 4.13 -3.78
CA GLN A 11 -2.92 4.84 -5.04
C GLN A 11 -1.87 5.94 -5.21
N ALA A 12 -1.61 6.74 -4.16
CA ALA A 12 -0.57 7.76 -4.19
C ALA A 12 0.84 7.17 -4.42
N TYR A 13 1.16 6.04 -3.78
CA TYR A 13 2.41 5.32 -4.02
C TYR A 13 2.48 4.74 -5.44
N PHE A 14 1.37 4.29 -6.01
CA PHE A 14 1.32 3.77 -7.39
C PHE A 14 1.53 4.88 -8.42
N ASP A 15 0.89 6.04 -8.23
CA ASP A 15 1.06 7.21 -9.09
C ASP A 15 2.50 7.74 -9.03
N ALA A 16 3.08 7.77 -7.82
CA ALA A 16 4.50 8.06 -7.63
C ALA A 16 5.41 7.07 -8.36
N GLU A 17 5.13 5.77 -8.28
CA GLU A 17 5.90 4.74 -8.99
C GLU A 17 5.85 4.95 -10.51
N LEU A 18 4.68 5.29 -11.05
CA LEU A 18 4.48 5.56 -12.47
C LEU A 18 5.21 6.83 -12.92
N ALA A 19 5.14 7.91 -12.13
CA ALA A 19 5.85 9.15 -12.41
C ALA A 19 7.37 8.97 -12.37
N VAL A 20 7.88 8.23 -11.38
CA VAL A 20 9.31 7.92 -11.26
C VAL A 20 9.78 7.08 -12.44
N LEU A 21 9.00 6.07 -12.87
CA LEU A 21 9.30 5.28 -14.07
C LEU A 21 9.30 6.12 -15.35
N GLN A 22 8.47 7.17 -15.42
CA GLN A 22 8.49 8.17 -16.50
C GLN A 22 9.68 9.13 -16.43
N GLY A 23 10.55 9.02 -15.43
CA GLY A 23 11.70 9.90 -15.23
C GLY A 23 11.37 11.22 -14.52
N LYS A 24 10.18 11.34 -13.91
CA LYS A 24 9.78 12.51 -13.12
C LYS A 24 10.08 12.28 -11.64
N SER A 25 10.64 13.29 -10.99
CA SER A 25 10.80 13.34 -9.53
C SER A 25 9.47 13.74 -8.88
N ILE A 26 8.96 12.94 -7.94
CA ILE A 26 7.73 13.25 -7.20
C ILE A 26 8.08 13.48 -5.73
N THR A 27 7.49 14.50 -5.11
CA THR A 27 7.64 14.73 -3.66
C THR A 27 6.51 14.03 -2.91
N LEU A 28 6.80 12.88 -2.30
CA LEU A 28 5.85 12.14 -1.45
C LEU A 28 6.28 12.30 0.01
N ASN A 29 5.36 12.66 0.91
CA ASN A 29 5.65 12.92 2.33
C ASN A 29 6.76 13.97 2.57
N GLY A 30 6.88 14.97 1.69
CA GLY A 30 7.91 16.02 1.80
C GLY A 30 9.32 15.57 1.42
N GLN A 31 9.50 14.32 0.95
CA GLN A 31 10.75 13.81 0.41
C GLN A 31 10.64 13.65 -1.11
N THR A 32 11.65 14.10 -1.84
CA THR A 32 11.74 13.91 -3.28
C THR A 32 12.10 12.46 -3.57
N MET A 33 11.12 11.70 -4.04
CA MET A 33 11.28 10.33 -4.51
C MET A 33 11.72 10.36 -5.97
N THR A 34 12.88 9.77 -6.25
CA THR A 34 13.48 9.61 -7.58
C THR A 34 13.61 8.12 -7.92
N MET A 35 14.17 7.81 -9.11
CA MET A 35 14.45 6.42 -9.54
C MET A 35 15.29 5.64 -8.50
N GLU A 36 16.14 6.30 -7.73
CA GLU A 36 16.91 5.67 -6.64
C GLU A 36 16.02 5.18 -5.48
N SER A 37 14.86 5.80 -5.27
CA SER A 37 13.89 5.42 -4.23
C SER A 37 12.82 4.44 -4.73
N LEU A 38 12.89 3.93 -5.96
CA LEU A 38 11.92 2.94 -6.49
C LEU A 38 11.84 1.70 -5.61
N GLY A 39 12.96 1.27 -5.03
CA GLY A 39 13.00 0.15 -4.09
C GLY A 39 12.19 0.41 -2.82
N ASP A 40 12.28 1.62 -2.26
CA ASP A 40 11.55 2.06 -1.08
C ASP A 40 10.05 2.23 -1.37
N ILE A 41 9.69 2.82 -2.51
CA ILE A 41 8.30 2.97 -2.97
C ILE A 41 7.62 1.60 -3.08
N ARG A 42 8.30 0.61 -3.68
CA ARG A 42 7.79 -0.76 -3.78
C ARG A 42 7.61 -1.44 -2.43
N ARG A 43 8.54 -1.22 -1.50
CA ARG A 43 8.45 -1.73 -0.13
C ARG A 43 7.27 -1.13 0.61
N GLY A 44 7.10 0.20 0.54
CA GLY A 44 5.95 0.89 1.14
C GLY A 44 4.60 0.40 0.61
N ARG A 45 4.50 0.17 -0.71
CA ARG A 45 3.30 -0.43 -1.32
C ARG A 45 3.02 -1.83 -0.78
N LYS A 46 4.05 -2.68 -0.69
CA LYS A 46 3.91 -4.06 -0.18
C LYS A 46 3.49 -4.07 1.30
N GLU A 47 4.03 -3.17 2.11
CA GLU A 47 3.62 -3.04 3.52
C GLU A 47 2.16 -2.58 3.67
N ILE A 48 1.71 -1.65 2.84
CA ILE A 48 0.30 -1.22 2.82
C ILE A 48 -0.62 -2.37 2.41
N GLU A 49 -0.24 -3.12 1.38
CA GLU A 49 -0.98 -4.29 0.90
C GLU A 49 -1.04 -5.39 1.97
N ASP A 50 0.08 -5.68 2.64
CA ASP A 50 0.15 -6.66 3.72
C ASP A 50 -0.76 -6.27 4.90
N ARG A 51 -0.76 -4.99 5.30
CA ARG A 51 -1.69 -4.47 6.31
C ARG A 51 -3.16 -4.58 5.88
N LEU A 52 -3.46 -4.29 4.61
CA LEU A 52 -4.81 -4.46 4.04
C LEU A 52 -5.25 -5.92 4.08
N ARG A 53 -4.34 -6.84 3.74
CA ARG A 53 -4.58 -8.28 3.75
C ARG A 53 -4.80 -8.80 5.17
N LEU A 54 -4.00 -8.36 6.14
CA LEU A 54 -4.19 -8.70 7.55
C LEU A 54 -5.58 -8.25 8.05
N MET A 55 -6.00 -7.03 7.70
CA MET A 55 -7.34 -6.53 8.03
C MET A 55 -8.48 -7.32 7.37
N ASP A 56 -8.27 -7.84 6.15
CA ASP A 56 -9.26 -8.64 5.43
C ASP A 56 -9.36 -10.07 6.00
N CYS A 57 -8.21 -10.68 6.31
CA CYS A 57 -8.15 -12.01 6.92
C CYS A 57 -8.73 -12.04 8.35
N ASP A 58 -8.56 -10.98 9.14
CA ASP A 58 -9.16 -10.88 10.50
C ASP A 58 -10.69 -11.04 10.48
N ARG A 59 -11.35 -10.64 9.38
CA ARG A 59 -12.80 -10.87 9.20
C ARG A 59 -13.19 -12.31 8.89
N GLN A 60 -12.27 -13.15 8.41
CA GLN A 60 -12.56 -14.51 7.95
C GLN A 60 -12.27 -15.60 9.01
N ILE A 61 -11.65 -15.26 10.14
CA ILE A 61 -11.20 -16.26 11.13
C ILE A 61 -12.36 -16.87 11.94
N HIS A 62 -13.54 -16.24 11.94
CA HIS A 62 -14.71 -16.74 12.65
C HIS A 62 -15.60 -17.58 11.73
N SER A 63 -15.20 -18.83 11.46
CA SER A 63 -16.16 -19.81 10.95
C SER A 63 -17.04 -20.28 12.12
N LEU A 64 -18.32 -19.92 12.11
CA LEU A 64 -19.30 -20.48 13.06
C LEU A 64 -19.31 -22.01 12.91
N ALA A 65 -18.84 -22.72 13.94
CA ALA A 65 -18.86 -24.19 13.95
C ALA A 65 -20.31 -24.67 13.83
N ARG A 66 -20.57 -25.55 12.84
CA ARG A 66 -21.89 -26.12 12.62
C ARG A 66 -21.97 -27.46 13.33
N PHE A 67 -22.68 -27.50 14.46
CA PHE A 67 -23.00 -28.75 15.13
C PHE A 67 -24.14 -29.43 14.36
N THR A 68 -23.89 -30.67 13.91
CA THR A 68 -24.88 -31.57 13.32
C THR A 68 -25.34 -32.60 14.33
#